data_AF-A0AAD9AP00-F1
#
_entry.id   AF-A0AAD9AP00-F1
#
_cell.length_a   1.000
_cell.length_b   1.000
_cell.length_c   1.000
_cell.angle_alpha   90.00
_cell.angle_beta   90.00
_cell.angle_gamma   90.00
#
_symmetry.space_group_name_H-M   'P 1'
#
loop_
_entity.id
_entity.type
_entity.pdbx_description
1 polymer ?
#
loop_
_entity_poly.entity_id
_entity_poly.type
_entity_poly.pdbx_seq_one_letter_code
_entity_poly.pdbx_strand_id
1 'polypeptide(L)'
;MKPDAKTFYLTTSENRHLIECTQGLDDKLLPKTFQDAVRVTRKLGLRYVWIDSLCILQKTVKDWRRESQRMEKVFSFAYFTIAASCADHMFDGFLKMRRPREVVTMTTDDDDETFHICEDINDFDHDVEQGELNKRGWVLQERALSRRTVHFTKTQTYWECGSGIRCETFARTTNRKSAFLGDSDFPNAVKSDKQGKQLALYHGLYERYSSLGLSNQTDRPVAIAGLERRLVSALKSPGGYGVMHLNFSRDLLWQRQDQSRSLERISYDNLSTVPSWSWMAFHGEIRYLNVPLGNVIWEDRVVSPFESSNQAASGVFDIQHPHEFVAPISTLNTERNSSLTTERPRLLIQDDLNVLLQAPLKCVVVARNTKEPQIYAILLKPVKEEDGVETFERSGVAYLTEDDLLVNNSEGGPQIGRIC
;
A
#
# COMPACT_ATOMS: atom_id res chain seq x y z
N MET A 1 15.09 -44.46 12.16
CA MET A 1 14.32 -43.55 11.29
C MET A 1 12.91 -44.10 11.15
N LYS A 2 11.94 -43.43 11.77
CA LYS A 2 10.49 -43.69 11.61
C LYS A 2 9.93 -42.56 10.71
N PRO A 3 8.86 -42.82 9.94
CA PRO A 3 8.52 -42.08 8.73
C PRO A 3 8.17 -40.61 9.01
N ASP A 4 8.53 -39.74 8.06
CA ASP A 4 8.21 -38.31 8.03
C ASP A 4 6.74 -38.06 8.40
N ALA A 5 6.50 -37.60 9.63
CA ALA A 5 5.22 -37.04 9.99
C ALA A 5 5.07 -35.74 9.20
N LYS A 6 4.20 -35.75 8.18
CA LYS A 6 3.91 -34.56 7.37
C LYS A 6 3.55 -33.40 8.30
N THR A 7 4.41 -32.39 8.36
CA THR A 7 4.16 -31.15 9.11
C THR A 7 2.82 -30.56 8.65
N PHE A 8 1.98 -30.17 9.60
CA PHE A 8 0.69 -29.52 9.34
C PHE A 8 0.90 -28.01 9.30
N TYR A 9 0.94 -27.44 8.10
CA TYR A 9 1.24 -26.01 7.91
C TYR A 9 0.17 -25.26 7.09
N LEU A 10 -0.73 -25.98 6.43
CA LEU A 10 -1.83 -25.45 5.64
C LEU A 10 -3.08 -26.29 5.89
N THR A 11 -4.23 -25.64 6.05
CA THR A 11 -5.54 -26.30 6.06
C THR A 11 -6.09 -26.40 4.65
N THR A 12 -6.34 -27.61 4.16
CA THR A 12 -6.93 -27.90 2.85
C THR A 12 -8.15 -28.80 3.02
N SER A 13 -8.95 -28.96 1.95
CA SER A 13 -10.11 -29.85 1.97
C SER A 13 -9.74 -31.30 2.34
N GLU A 14 -8.53 -31.74 1.97
CA GLU A 14 -8.05 -33.09 2.24
C GLU A 14 -7.65 -33.31 3.71
N ASN A 15 -7.22 -32.25 4.43
CA ASN A 15 -6.64 -32.39 5.76
C ASN A 15 -7.42 -31.68 6.88
N ARG A 16 -8.47 -30.90 6.57
CA ARG A 16 -9.27 -30.17 7.57
C ARG A 16 -9.82 -31.05 8.70
N HIS A 17 -10.09 -32.32 8.41
CA HIS A 17 -10.59 -33.27 9.41
C HIS A 17 -9.61 -33.46 10.60
N LEU A 18 -8.30 -33.19 10.39
CA LEU A 18 -7.29 -33.27 11.44
C LEU A 18 -7.45 -32.17 12.50
N ILE A 19 -7.97 -31.00 12.13
CA ILE A 19 -8.22 -29.88 13.06
C ILE A 19 -9.65 -29.84 13.59
N GLU A 20 -10.59 -30.51 12.92
CA GLU A 20 -11.98 -30.65 13.35
C GLU A 20 -12.18 -31.73 14.43
N CYS A 21 -11.17 -32.59 14.66
CA CYS A 21 -11.20 -33.63 15.68
C CYS A 21 -11.25 -33.03 17.09
N THR A 22 -12.02 -33.66 17.99
CA THR A 22 -12.21 -33.21 19.39
C THR A 22 -10.92 -33.23 20.22
N GLN A 23 -9.90 -33.95 19.79
CA GLN A 23 -8.59 -34.02 20.47
C GLN A 23 -7.66 -32.84 20.09
N GLY A 24 -7.99 -32.08 19.04
CA GLY A 24 -7.13 -31.02 18.51
C GLY A 24 -5.88 -31.54 17.81
N LEU A 25 -4.98 -30.63 17.44
CA LEU A 25 -3.72 -30.91 16.76
C LEU A 25 -2.55 -30.84 17.76
N ASP A 26 -1.64 -31.82 17.73
CA ASP A 26 -0.40 -31.76 18.51
C ASP A 26 0.49 -30.62 17.98
N ASP A 27 0.86 -29.69 18.87
CA ASP A 27 1.75 -28.56 18.55
C ASP A 27 3.03 -29.01 17.84
N LYS A 28 3.56 -30.21 18.13
CA LYS A 28 4.79 -30.73 17.50
C LYS A 28 4.66 -30.95 16.00
N LEU A 29 3.43 -31.06 15.49
CA LEU A 29 3.14 -31.19 14.06
C LEU A 29 3.13 -29.85 13.35
N LEU A 30 3.15 -28.72 14.08
CA LEU A 30 3.17 -27.40 13.50
C LEU A 30 4.60 -26.94 13.14
N PRO A 31 4.76 -26.06 12.14
CA PRO A 31 6.00 -25.32 11.92
C PRO A 31 6.46 -24.55 13.17
N LYS A 32 7.77 -24.36 13.31
CA LYS A 32 8.36 -23.76 14.51
C LYS A 32 7.80 -22.38 14.86
N THR A 33 7.59 -21.51 13.87
CA THR A 33 6.98 -20.18 14.07
C THR A 33 5.56 -20.28 14.62
N PHE A 34 4.79 -21.30 14.21
CA PHE A 34 3.43 -21.50 14.70
C PHE A 34 3.45 -22.07 16.13
N GLN A 35 4.37 -22.98 16.43
CA GLN A 35 4.60 -23.45 17.80
C GLN A 35 4.92 -22.30 18.75
N ASP A 36 5.82 -21.41 18.34
CA ASP A 36 6.20 -20.24 19.12
C ASP A 36 5.00 -19.29 19.33
N ALA A 37 4.18 -19.06 18.29
CA ALA A 37 2.96 -18.27 18.40
C ALA A 37 1.94 -18.88 19.37
N VAL A 38 1.72 -20.19 19.30
CA VAL A 38 0.85 -20.92 20.25
C VAL A 38 1.39 -20.81 21.68
N ARG A 39 2.71 -20.96 21.86
CA ARG A 39 3.36 -20.84 23.17
C ARG A 39 3.19 -19.45 23.77
N VAL A 40 3.43 -18.39 22.99
CA VAL A 40 3.22 -17.00 23.42
C VAL A 40 1.76 -16.77 23.80
N THR A 41 0.83 -17.19 22.95
CA THR A 41 -0.62 -17.05 23.17
C THR A 41 -1.04 -17.68 24.50
N ARG A 42 -0.66 -18.94 24.74
CA ARG A 42 -1.01 -19.66 25.98
C ARG A 42 -0.32 -19.07 27.21
N LYS A 43 0.94 -18.65 27.10
CA LYS A 43 1.67 -18.01 28.21
C LYS A 43 1.09 -16.67 28.63
N LEU A 44 0.44 -15.97 27.71
CA LEU A 44 -0.31 -14.74 27.99
C LEU A 44 -1.75 -14.99 28.46
N GLY A 45 -2.13 -16.24 28.71
CA GLY A 45 -3.47 -16.61 29.18
C GLY A 45 -4.57 -16.53 28.13
N LEU A 46 -4.20 -16.43 26.84
CA LEU A 46 -5.16 -16.38 25.74
C LEU A 46 -5.46 -17.78 25.20
N ARG A 47 -6.70 -17.97 24.75
CA ARG A 47 -7.18 -19.26 24.23
C ARG A 47 -7.06 -19.40 22.71
N TYR A 48 -7.15 -18.29 21.98
CA TYR A 48 -7.30 -18.29 20.53
C TYR A 48 -6.09 -17.63 19.85
N VAL A 49 -5.62 -18.26 18.79
CA VAL A 49 -4.65 -17.70 17.84
C VAL A 49 -5.21 -17.89 16.44
N TRP A 50 -5.10 -16.86 15.61
CA TRP A 50 -5.46 -16.95 14.20
C TRP A 50 -4.19 -16.92 13.35
N ILE A 51 -4.05 -17.89 12.46
CA ILE A 51 -2.95 -18.00 11.52
C ILE A 51 -3.59 -18.30 10.16
N ASP A 52 -3.42 -17.41 9.19
CA ASP A 52 -4.04 -17.46 7.87
C ASP A 52 -3.98 -18.84 7.22
N SER A 53 -2.80 -19.47 7.25
CA SER A 53 -2.54 -20.76 6.65
C SER A 53 -3.33 -21.90 7.31
N LEU A 54 -3.71 -21.76 8.58
CA LEU A 54 -4.47 -22.75 9.35
C LEU A 54 -5.96 -22.43 9.41
N CYS A 55 -6.33 -21.15 9.43
CA CYS A 55 -7.70 -20.68 9.65
C CYS A 55 -8.47 -20.38 8.36
N ILE A 56 -7.80 -20.32 7.21
CA ILE A 56 -8.41 -20.18 5.89
C ILE A 56 -8.27 -21.51 5.14
N LEU A 57 -9.34 -21.96 4.47
CA LEU A 57 -9.26 -23.14 3.62
C LEU A 57 -8.45 -22.81 2.36
N GLN A 58 -7.27 -23.40 2.28
CA GLN A 58 -6.31 -23.13 1.21
C GLN A 58 -6.72 -23.84 -0.08
N LYS A 59 -6.15 -23.40 -1.20
CA LYS A 59 -6.41 -23.94 -2.56
C LYS A 59 -7.88 -23.85 -3.02
N THR A 60 -8.68 -23.01 -2.38
CA THR A 60 -10.06 -22.75 -2.78
C THR A 60 -10.30 -21.26 -2.98
N VAL A 61 -10.50 -20.85 -4.24
CA VAL A 61 -10.75 -19.43 -4.61
C VAL A 61 -11.95 -18.86 -3.85
N LYS A 62 -13.00 -19.66 -3.64
CA LYS A 62 -14.22 -19.25 -2.92
C LYS A 62 -13.93 -18.87 -1.47
N ASP A 63 -13.12 -19.68 -0.78
CA ASP A 63 -12.82 -19.44 0.64
C ASP A 63 -11.84 -18.28 0.77
N TRP A 64 -10.80 -18.25 -0.07
CA TRP A 64 -9.86 -17.15 -0.12
C TRP A 64 -10.55 -15.80 -0.35
N ARG A 65 -11.47 -15.69 -1.33
CA ARG A 65 -12.23 -14.46 -1.59
C ARG A 65 -13.05 -14.00 -0.37
N ARG A 66 -13.62 -14.95 0.38
CA ARG A 66 -14.43 -14.63 1.56
C ARG A 66 -13.54 -14.17 2.72
N GLU A 67 -12.46 -14.88 2.98
CA GLU A 67 -11.59 -14.61 4.13
C GLU A 67 -10.66 -13.41 3.90
N SER A 68 -10.16 -13.18 2.67
CA SER A 68 -9.35 -12.00 2.35
C SER A 68 -10.11 -10.69 2.61
N GLN A 69 -11.41 -10.65 2.31
CA GLN A 69 -12.28 -9.51 2.63
C GLN A 69 -12.50 -9.31 4.14
N ARG A 70 -12.29 -10.36 4.95
CA ARG A 70 -12.46 -10.37 6.41
C ARG A 70 -11.17 -10.13 7.17
N MET A 71 -10.00 -10.27 6.54
CA MET A 71 -8.69 -10.05 7.18
C MET A 71 -8.64 -8.71 7.92
N GLU A 72 -9.23 -7.65 7.35
CA GLU A 72 -9.33 -6.36 8.01
C GLU A 72 -9.96 -6.44 9.40
N LYS A 73 -11.04 -7.21 9.54
CA LYS A 73 -11.74 -7.43 10.82
C LYS A 73 -10.91 -8.29 11.76
N VAL A 74 -10.27 -9.34 11.25
CA VAL A 74 -9.43 -10.22 12.06
C VAL A 74 -8.34 -9.43 12.79
N PHE A 75 -7.57 -8.61 12.06
CA PHE A 75 -6.49 -7.81 12.67
C PHE A 75 -7.02 -6.68 13.56
N SER A 76 -8.11 -6.00 13.16
CA SER A 76 -8.65 -4.88 13.95
C SER A 76 -9.41 -5.26 15.23
N PHE A 77 -9.88 -6.51 15.32
CA PHE A 77 -10.49 -7.06 16.52
C PHE A 77 -9.56 -8.02 17.28
N ALA A 78 -8.34 -8.27 16.79
CA ALA A 78 -7.35 -9.06 17.51
C ALA A 78 -7.01 -8.40 18.87
N TYR A 79 -6.80 -9.22 19.90
CA TYR A 79 -6.38 -8.72 21.20
C TYR A 79 -4.98 -8.08 21.12
N PHE A 80 -4.05 -8.76 20.45
CA PHE A 80 -2.83 -8.20 19.84
C PHE A 80 -2.36 -9.11 18.70
N THR A 81 -1.47 -8.59 17.85
CA THR A 81 -0.85 -9.32 16.74
C THR A 81 0.60 -9.68 17.09
N ILE A 82 1.00 -10.91 16.77
CA ILE A 82 2.38 -11.39 16.90
C ILE A 82 3.09 -11.13 15.57
N ALA A 83 4.09 -10.26 15.58
CA ALA A 83 4.97 -10.05 14.45
C ALA A 83 6.29 -10.82 14.69
N ALA A 84 6.49 -11.90 13.93
CA ALA A 84 7.68 -12.73 13.98
C ALA A 84 8.84 -12.11 13.16
N SER A 85 9.23 -10.87 13.48
CA SER A 85 10.14 -10.05 12.68
C SER A 85 11.56 -10.61 12.52
N CYS A 86 11.99 -11.53 13.39
CA CYS A 86 13.29 -12.21 13.30
C CYS A 86 13.25 -13.60 12.64
N ALA A 87 12.07 -14.05 12.19
CA ALA A 87 11.90 -15.33 11.52
C ALA A 87 11.93 -15.13 10.00
N ASP A 88 12.82 -15.85 9.31
CA ASP A 88 12.95 -15.74 7.86
C ASP A 88 11.84 -16.53 7.13
N HIS A 89 11.34 -17.60 7.74
CA HIS A 89 10.21 -18.40 7.26
C HIS A 89 9.49 -19.14 8.39
N MET A 90 8.39 -19.83 8.06
CA MET A 90 7.51 -20.47 9.06
C MET A 90 8.16 -21.60 9.90
N PHE A 91 9.28 -22.15 9.45
CA PHE A 91 9.99 -23.26 10.14
C PHE A 91 11.15 -22.79 11.01
N ASP A 92 11.42 -21.49 11.03
CA ASP A 92 12.58 -20.89 11.72
C ASP A 92 12.30 -20.64 13.22
N GLY A 93 11.07 -20.21 13.54
CA GLY A 93 10.73 -19.75 14.89
C GLY A 93 11.17 -18.32 15.15
N PHE A 94 10.61 -17.72 16.20
CA PHE A 94 10.93 -16.34 16.59
C PHE A 94 11.31 -16.19 18.07
N LEU A 95 11.20 -17.25 18.87
CA LEU A 95 11.70 -17.29 20.25
C LEU A 95 13.16 -17.75 20.30
N LYS A 96 14.01 -17.12 19.47
CA LYS A 96 15.43 -17.42 19.35
C LYS A 96 16.22 -16.82 20.52
N MET A 97 17.37 -17.43 20.86
CA MET A 97 18.32 -16.77 21.75
C MET A 97 18.88 -15.52 21.07
N ARG A 98 18.94 -14.42 21.82
CA ARG A 98 19.49 -13.14 21.35
C ARG A 98 20.95 -12.99 21.78
N ARG A 99 21.70 -12.17 21.06
CA ARG A 99 23.08 -11.82 21.44
C ARG A 99 23.04 -11.13 22.82
N PRO A 100 23.87 -11.56 23.79
CA PRO A 100 24.05 -10.85 25.05
C PRO A 100 24.51 -9.42 24.78
N ARG A 101 24.00 -8.45 25.56
CA ARG A 101 24.44 -7.06 25.46
C ARG A 101 25.82 -6.91 26.09
N GLU A 102 26.63 -6.02 25.53
CA GLU A 102 27.84 -5.57 26.21
C GLU A 102 27.44 -4.69 27.39
N VAL A 103 28.01 -5.00 28.56
CA VAL A 103 27.70 -4.33 29.82
C VAL A 103 29.00 -3.94 30.50
N VAL A 104 29.15 -2.65 30.79
CA VAL A 104 30.19 -2.13 31.66
C VAL A 104 29.60 -1.97 33.06
N THR A 105 30.26 -2.54 34.06
CA THR A 105 29.88 -2.37 35.47
C THR A 105 30.81 -1.36 36.10
N MET A 106 30.23 -0.34 36.73
CA MET A 106 30.94 0.70 37.44
C MET A 106 30.53 0.66 38.91
N THR A 107 31.50 0.79 39.81
CA THR A 107 31.27 0.94 41.24
C THR A 107 31.67 2.34 41.66
N THR A 108 30.96 2.93 42.62
CA THR A 108 31.36 4.19 43.26
C THR A 108 32.62 3.98 44.10
N ASP A 109 33.38 5.06 44.35
CA ASP A 109 34.65 5.00 45.09
C ASP A 109 34.50 4.40 46.51
N ASP A 110 33.32 4.51 47.11
CA ASP A 110 32.99 3.95 48.42
C ASP A 110 32.42 2.50 48.36
N ASP A 111 32.41 1.86 47.18
CA ASP A 111 31.81 0.53 46.89
C ASP A 111 30.31 0.37 47.28
N ASP A 112 29.64 1.44 47.68
CA ASP A 112 28.25 1.42 48.14
C ASP A 112 27.22 1.31 47.00
N GLU A 113 27.55 1.74 45.78
CA GLU A 113 26.63 1.70 44.64
C GLU A 113 27.29 1.08 43.38
N THR A 114 26.56 0.17 42.73
CA THR A 114 26.95 -0.46 41.47
C THR A 114 25.98 -0.05 40.38
N PHE A 115 26.52 0.48 39.28
CA PHE A 115 25.75 0.85 38.10
C PHE A 115 26.20 0.05 36.88
N HIS A 116 25.23 -0.36 36.06
CA HIS A 116 25.49 -1.07 34.81
C HIS A 116 25.15 -0.15 33.64
N ILE A 117 26.13 0.06 32.77
CA ILE A 117 25.96 0.76 31.49
C ILE A 117 25.93 -0.31 30.41
N CYS A 118 24.85 -0.33 29.63
CA CYS A 118 24.65 -1.29 28.55
C CYS A 118 24.59 -0.56 27.20
N GLU A 119 24.94 -1.27 26.13
CA GLU A 119 24.69 -0.81 24.75
C GLU A 119 23.23 -0.37 24.55
N ASP A 120 23.03 0.81 23.93
CA ASP A 120 21.71 1.24 23.49
C ASP A 120 21.32 0.51 22.20
N ILE A 121 20.28 -0.31 22.30
CA ILE A 121 19.80 -1.17 21.22
C ILE A 121 18.44 -0.72 20.67
N ASN A 122 17.97 0.47 21.04
CA ASN A 122 16.65 0.97 20.69
C ASN A 122 16.59 1.52 19.27
N ASP A 123 16.42 0.65 18.28
CA ASP A 123 16.30 1.04 16.87
C ASP A 123 15.10 0.37 16.19
N PHE A 124 13.92 0.94 16.43
CA PHE A 124 12.68 0.43 15.82
C PHE A 124 12.65 0.59 14.29
N ASP A 125 13.33 1.60 13.73
CA ASP A 125 13.35 1.80 12.29
C ASP A 125 14.14 0.66 11.63
N HIS A 126 15.34 0.37 12.13
CA HIS A 126 16.14 -0.76 11.66
C HIS A 126 15.45 -2.11 11.91
N ASP A 127 15.00 -2.36 13.14
CA ASP A 127 14.54 -3.69 13.56
C ASP A 127 13.15 -4.06 13.03
N VAL A 128 12.31 -3.05 12.74
CA VAL A 128 10.92 -3.25 12.32
C VAL A 128 10.66 -2.60 10.97
N GLU A 129 10.81 -1.28 10.81
CA GLU A 129 10.40 -0.59 9.58
C GLU A 129 11.17 -1.07 8.33
N GLN A 130 12.48 -1.29 8.49
CA GLN A 130 13.37 -1.79 7.43
C GLN A 130 13.47 -3.32 7.41
N GLY A 131 12.88 -4.00 8.40
CA GLY A 131 12.93 -5.46 8.55
C GLY A 131 12.18 -6.20 7.44
N GLU A 132 12.62 -7.42 7.14
CA GLU A 132 12.09 -8.25 6.04
C GLU A 132 10.57 -8.43 6.09
N LEU A 133 10.00 -8.56 7.29
CA LEU A 133 8.55 -8.72 7.45
C LEU A 133 7.77 -7.51 6.88
N ASN A 134 8.25 -6.29 7.12
CA ASN A 134 7.59 -5.06 6.65
C ASN A 134 7.83 -4.75 5.17
N LYS A 135 8.64 -5.56 4.46
CA LYS A 135 8.78 -5.50 2.99
C LYS A 135 7.64 -6.20 2.26
N ARG A 136 6.74 -6.90 2.97
CA ARG A 136 5.61 -7.65 2.40
C ARG A 136 4.34 -6.79 2.35
N GLY A 137 3.67 -6.76 1.21
CA GLY A 137 2.49 -5.91 0.98
C GLY A 137 1.33 -6.21 1.93
N TRP A 138 1.02 -7.49 2.15
CA TRP A 138 -0.01 -7.92 3.10
C TRP A 138 0.26 -7.42 4.52
N VAL A 139 1.51 -7.44 4.97
CA VAL A 139 1.92 -7.03 6.32
C VAL A 139 1.59 -5.57 6.61
N LEU A 140 1.58 -4.69 5.60
CA LEU A 140 1.20 -3.29 5.81
C LEU A 140 -0.23 -3.18 6.37
N GLN A 141 -1.17 -3.92 5.78
CA GLN A 141 -2.55 -3.96 6.25
C GLN A 141 -2.65 -4.60 7.64
N GLU A 142 -1.95 -5.72 7.85
CA GLU A 142 -1.93 -6.44 9.13
C GLU A 142 -1.47 -5.53 10.27
N ARG A 143 -0.36 -4.82 10.05
CA ARG A 143 0.22 -3.89 11.04
C ARG A 143 -0.68 -2.68 11.26
N ALA A 144 -1.15 -2.04 10.19
CA ALA A 144 -1.94 -0.81 10.27
C ALA A 144 -3.30 -1.00 10.96
N LEU A 145 -3.88 -2.20 10.87
CA LEU A 145 -5.18 -2.50 11.48
C LEU A 145 -5.07 -3.08 12.87
N SER A 146 -3.90 -3.59 13.25
CA SER A 146 -3.68 -4.17 14.58
C SER A 146 -3.60 -3.07 15.64
N ARG A 147 -4.50 -3.11 16.64
CA ARG A 147 -4.50 -2.11 17.72
C ARG A 147 -3.26 -2.18 18.62
N ARG A 148 -2.65 -3.36 18.65
CA ARG A 148 -1.49 -3.73 19.47
C ARG A 148 -0.69 -4.76 18.68
N THR A 149 0.61 -4.55 18.54
CA THR A 149 1.51 -5.49 17.89
C THR A 149 2.73 -5.72 18.77
N VAL A 150 3.07 -6.99 18.97
CA VAL A 150 4.31 -7.42 19.63
C VAL A 150 5.28 -7.85 18.54
N HIS A 151 6.34 -7.07 18.33
CA HIS A 151 7.39 -7.38 17.37
C HIS A 151 8.51 -8.15 18.07
N PHE A 152 8.72 -9.40 17.65
CA PHE A 152 9.85 -10.22 18.07
C PHE A 152 10.99 -10.04 17.07
N THR A 153 11.95 -9.18 17.39
CA THR A 153 13.09 -8.87 16.53
C THR A 153 14.35 -9.61 17.00
N LYS A 154 15.44 -9.49 16.22
CA LYS A 154 16.72 -10.15 16.51
C LYS A 154 17.39 -9.57 17.77
N THR A 155 17.10 -8.32 18.11
CA THR A 155 17.75 -7.52 19.15
C THR A 155 16.91 -7.43 20.43
N GLN A 156 15.60 -7.19 20.31
CA GLN A 156 14.68 -7.06 21.44
C GLN A 156 13.21 -7.33 21.05
N THR A 157 12.31 -7.23 22.04
CA THR A 157 10.87 -7.17 21.76
C THR A 157 10.38 -5.73 21.78
N TYR A 158 9.55 -5.35 20.81
CA TYR A 158 8.85 -4.07 20.81
C TYR A 158 7.34 -4.27 20.99
N TRP A 159 6.72 -3.37 21.73
CA TRP A 159 5.26 -3.23 21.82
C TRP A 159 4.84 -1.96 21.09
N GLU A 160 4.10 -2.11 20.00
CA GLU A 160 3.53 -1.00 19.23
C GLU A 160 2.02 -0.92 19.48
N CYS A 161 1.52 0.28 19.77
CA CYS A 161 0.09 0.54 19.91
C CYS A 161 -0.22 2.03 19.66
N GLY A 162 -1.50 2.42 19.79
CA GLY A 162 -1.94 3.82 19.64
C GLY A 162 -1.28 4.84 20.58
N SER A 163 -0.53 4.42 21.60
CA SER A 163 0.24 5.30 22.49
C SER A 163 1.74 5.36 22.14
N GLY A 164 2.13 4.85 20.98
CA GLY A 164 3.52 4.78 20.51
C GLY A 164 4.17 3.42 20.73
N ILE A 165 5.50 3.40 20.70
CA ILE A 165 6.30 2.18 20.77
C ILE A 165 7.01 2.11 22.12
N ARG A 166 6.94 0.94 22.75
CA ARG A 166 7.68 0.59 23.96
C ARG A 166 8.72 -0.46 23.62
N CYS A 167 9.95 -0.18 24.05
CA CYS A 167 11.07 -1.10 23.94
C CYS A 167 11.13 -1.99 25.18
N GLU A 168 11.80 -3.14 25.06
CA GLU A 168 12.07 -4.05 26.19
C GLU A 168 12.94 -3.38 27.27
N THR A 169 13.70 -2.36 26.88
CA THR A 169 14.46 -1.45 27.76
C THR A 169 13.59 -0.48 28.57
N PHE A 170 12.25 -0.56 28.46
CA PHE A 170 11.27 0.40 28.97
C PHE A 170 11.32 1.79 28.31
N ALA A 171 12.21 2.01 27.35
CA ALA A 171 12.26 3.24 26.58
C ALA A 171 10.95 3.45 25.79
N ARG A 172 10.55 4.72 25.63
CA ARG A 172 9.52 5.11 24.67
C ARG A 172 10.20 5.64 23.42
N THR A 173 9.84 5.09 22.27
CA THR A 173 10.18 5.72 20.98
C THR A 173 8.92 6.16 20.26
N THR A 174 9.07 7.21 19.45
CA THR A 174 8.01 7.76 18.62
C THR A 174 8.54 7.92 17.20
N ASN A 175 7.91 7.28 16.23
CA ASN A 175 8.21 7.48 14.82
C ASN A 175 6.96 8.05 14.13
N ARG A 176 7.11 9.12 13.34
CA ARG A 176 5.96 9.72 12.63
C ARG A 176 5.35 8.75 11.61
N LYS A 177 6.18 7.92 10.96
CA LYS A 177 5.71 6.87 10.03
C LYS A 177 4.92 5.79 10.79
N SER A 178 5.39 5.43 11.99
CA SER A 178 4.67 4.49 12.87
C SER A 178 3.47 5.12 13.56
N ALA A 179 3.38 6.44 13.70
CA ALA A 179 2.23 7.08 14.33
C ALA A 179 0.97 6.96 13.47
N PHE A 180 1.13 6.99 12.14
CA PHE A 180 0.01 6.78 11.21
C PHE A 180 -0.42 5.31 11.15
N LEU A 181 0.53 4.37 11.01
CA LEU A 181 0.21 2.93 10.96
C LEU A 181 -0.12 2.35 12.34
N GLY A 182 0.46 2.88 13.41
CA GLY A 182 0.22 2.45 14.79
C GLY A 182 -1.03 3.06 15.43
N ASP A 183 -1.87 3.73 14.63
CA ASP A 183 -3.15 4.25 15.09
C ASP A 183 -4.07 3.10 15.52
N SER A 184 -4.40 3.05 16.81
CA SER A 184 -5.26 2.00 17.39
C SER A 184 -6.68 1.94 16.80
N ASP A 185 -7.08 2.94 16.04
CA ASP A 185 -8.33 2.95 15.28
C ASP A 185 -8.09 3.69 13.95
N PHE A 186 -7.07 3.21 13.22
CA PHE A 186 -6.70 3.71 11.89
C PHE A 186 -7.93 3.99 11.00
N PRO A 187 -7.99 5.12 10.28
CA PRO A 187 -7.05 6.25 10.25
C PRO A 187 -7.61 7.50 10.99
N ASN A 188 -7.72 7.49 12.31
CA ASN A 188 -8.16 8.65 13.09
C ASN A 188 -7.31 9.90 12.88
N ALA A 189 -6.00 9.75 12.63
CA ALA A 189 -5.14 10.88 12.26
C ALA A 189 -5.71 11.69 11.07
N VAL A 190 -6.27 11.01 10.06
CA VAL A 190 -6.88 11.64 8.88
C VAL A 190 -8.16 12.40 9.25
N LYS A 191 -8.96 11.93 10.22
CA LYS A 191 -10.23 12.59 10.59
C LYS A 191 -10.05 13.97 11.22
N SER A 192 -8.91 14.20 11.87
CA SER A 192 -8.66 15.41 12.68
C SER A 192 -7.78 16.47 12.01
N ASP A 193 -7.17 16.13 10.88
CA ASP A 193 -6.19 16.99 10.21
C ASP A 193 -6.79 17.82 9.06
N LYS A 194 -6.07 18.88 8.67
CA LYS A 194 -6.41 19.70 7.49
C LYS A 194 -6.18 18.92 6.19
N GLN A 195 -6.90 19.27 5.12
CA GLN A 195 -6.84 18.61 3.80
C GLN A 195 -5.42 18.30 3.32
N GLY A 196 -4.48 19.26 3.43
CA GLY A 196 -3.09 19.05 2.99
C GLY A 196 -2.35 17.94 3.74
N LYS A 197 -2.60 17.80 5.04
CA LYS A 197 -2.01 16.71 5.84
C LYS A 197 -2.72 15.38 5.58
N GLN A 198 -4.05 15.39 5.44
CA GLN A 198 -4.82 14.20 5.07
C GLN A 198 -4.26 13.60 3.77
N LEU A 199 -4.08 14.45 2.76
CA LEU A 199 -3.48 14.11 1.48
C LEU A 199 -2.09 13.48 1.65
N ALA A 200 -1.19 14.14 2.36
CA ALA A 200 0.17 13.65 2.58
C ALA A 200 0.20 12.28 3.29
N LEU A 201 -0.73 12.02 4.22
CA LEU A 201 -0.81 10.75 4.95
C LEU A 201 -1.21 9.58 4.05
N TYR A 202 -2.29 9.72 3.26
CA TYR A 202 -2.74 8.62 2.41
C TYR A 202 -1.91 8.48 1.12
N HIS A 203 -1.38 9.58 0.56
CA HIS A 203 -0.38 9.50 -0.51
C HIS A 203 0.86 8.75 -0.04
N GLY A 204 1.42 9.11 1.13
CA GLY A 204 2.57 8.40 1.70
C GLY A 204 2.27 6.92 1.99
N LEU A 205 1.03 6.57 2.35
CA LEU A 205 0.61 5.17 2.49
C LEU A 205 0.66 4.43 1.14
N TYR A 206 0.11 5.02 0.08
CA TYR A 206 0.08 4.40 -1.24
C TYR A 206 1.48 4.32 -1.88
N GLU A 207 2.30 5.36 -1.74
CA GLU A 207 3.71 5.33 -2.14
C GLU A 207 4.45 4.20 -1.42
N ARG A 208 4.32 4.14 -0.09
CA ARG A 208 4.92 3.05 0.72
C ARG A 208 4.41 1.69 0.28
N TYR A 209 3.11 1.52 0.08
CA TYR A 209 2.54 0.23 -0.30
C TYR A 209 3.01 -0.22 -1.69
N SER A 210 3.15 0.71 -2.64
CA SER A 210 3.57 0.41 -4.00
C SER A 210 4.96 -0.23 -4.10
N SER A 211 5.85 0.08 -3.15
CA SER A 211 7.20 -0.49 -3.06
C SER A 211 7.25 -1.87 -2.37
N LEU A 212 6.14 -2.35 -1.81
CA LEU A 212 6.12 -3.61 -1.08
C LEU A 212 5.96 -4.82 -2.01
N GLY A 213 6.60 -5.92 -1.64
CA GLY A 213 6.56 -7.18 -2.36
C GLY A 213 5.28 -7.98 -2.08
N LEU A 214 4.70 -8.56 -3.13
CA LEU A 214 3.59 -9.51 -3.05
C LEU A 214 4.00 -10.83 -3.70
N SER A 215 3.66 -11.95 -3.07
CA SER A 215 3.91 -13.29 -3.65
C SER A 215 3.09 -13.50 -4.93
N ASN A 216 1.87 -12.96 -4.97
CA ASN A 216 1.04 -12.90 -6.16
C ASN A 216 0.70 -11.43 -6.45
N GLN A 217 1.17 -10.90 -7.58
CA GLN A 217 0.98 -9.48 -7.91
C GLN A 217 -0.50 -9.12 -8.11
N THR A 218 -1.35 -10.07 -8.49
CA THR A 218 -2.79 -9.83 -8.66
C THR A 218 -3.52 -9.58 -7.33
N ASP A 219 -2.88 -9.87 -6.19
CA ASP A 219 -3.41 -9.57 -4.86
C ASP A 219 -3.33 -8.07 -4.51
N ARG A 220 -2.61 -7.25 -5.30
CA ARG A 220 -2.31 -5.83 -5.01
C ARG A 220 -3.55 -5.00 -4.59
N PRO A 221 -4.66 -4.96 -5.33
CA PRO A 221 -5.85 -4.24 -4.88
C PRO A 221 -6.48 -4.86 -3.61
N VAL A 222 -6.43 -6.19 -3.47
CA VAL A 222 -7.08 -6.90 -2.35
C VAL A 222 -6.31 -6.70 -1.04
N ALA A 223 -4.98 -6.71 -1.10
CA ALA A 223 -4.11 -6.65 0.07
C ALA A 223 -4.02 -5.28 0.73
N ILE A 224 -4.56 -4.22 0.11
CA ILE A 224 -4.74 -2.89 0.70
C ILE A 224 -6.21 -2.49 0.89
N ALA A 225 -7.16 -3.23 0.31
CA ALA A 225 -8.58 -2.88 0.30
C ALA A 225 -9.15 -2.54 1.69
N GLY A 226 -8.74 -3.25 2.75
CA GLY A 226 -9.17 -2.94 4.11
C GLY A 226 -8.73 -1.55 4.61
N LEU A 227 -7.52 -1.11 4.26
CA LEU A 227 -7.05 0.25 4.58
C LEU A 227 -7.79 1.30 3.75
N GLU A 228 -7.95 1.05 2.46
CA GLU A 228 -8.66 1.94 1.54
C GLU A 228 -10.12 2.15 1.95
N ARG A 229 -10.83 1.08 2.35
CA ARG A 229 -12.21 1.16 2.90
C ARG A 229 -12.31 2.13 4.07
N ARG A 230 -11.35 2.08 4.99
CA ARG A 230 -11.35 2.96 6.16
C ARG A 230 -11.00 4.39 5.80
N LEU A 231 -10.11 4.60 4.83
CA LEU A 231 -9.80 5.93 4.29
C LEU A 231 -11.03 6.54 3.61
N VAL A 232 -11.74 5.80 2.75
CA VAL A 232 -13.00 6.22 2.11
C VAL A 232 -14.01 6.67 3.17
N SER A 233 -14.20 5.88 4.22
CA SER A 233 -15.10 6.20 5.33
C SER A 233 -14.65 7.44 6.12
N ALA A 234 -13.35 7.55 6.44
CA ALA A 234 -12.79 8.65 7.22
C ALA A 234 -12.80 9.99 6.46
N LEU A 235 -12.47 9.96 5.16
CA LEU A 235 -12.48 11.12 4.27
C LEU A 235 -13.90 11.50 3.81
N LYS A 236 -14.89 10.63 4.04
CA LYS A 236 -16.26 10.76 3.50
C LYS A 236 -16.25 10.98 1.98
N SER A 237 -15.31 10.34 1.31
CA SER A 237 -15.12 10.44 -0.13
C SER A 237 -15.19 9.02 -0.68
N PRO A 238 -16.14 8.71 -1.58
CA PRO A 238 -16.07 7.50 -2.37
C PRO A 238 -14.71 7.39 -3.07
N GLY A 239 -14.23 6.18 -3.29
CA GLY A 239 -12.91 5.99 -3.83
C GLY A 239 -12.57 4.52 -4.00
N GLY A 240 -11.42 4.28 -4.60
CA GLY A 240 -11.02 2.95 -4.95
C GLY A 240 -9.82 2.87 -5.88
N TYR A 241 -9.16 1.71 -5.93
CA TYR A 241 -7.96 1.51 -6.76
C TYR A 241 -6.87 2.56 -6.48
N GLY A 242 -6.73 3.00 -5.24
CA GLY A 242 -5.68 3.93 -4.82
C GLY A 242 -5.98 5.40 -5.12
N VAL A 243 -7.23 5.75 -5.44
CA VAL A 243 -7.65 7.14 -5.70
C VAL A 243 -8.97 7.46 -4.97
N MET A 244 -9.19 8.73 -4.65
CA MET A 244 -10.38 9.22 -3.95
C MET A 244 -11.14 10.21 -4.84
N HIS A 245 -12.47 10.15 -4.86
CA HIS A 245 -13.32 11.09 -5.60
C HIS A 245 -13.00 12.56 -5.29
N LEU A 246 -12.90 12.91 -4.00
CA LEU A 246 -12.64 14.27 -3.53
C LEU A 246 -11.35 14.88 -4.10
N ASN A 247 -10.34 14.06 -4.39
CA ASN A 247 -9.05 14.50 -4.92
C ASN A 247 -8.72 13.80 -6.24
N PHE A 248 -9.72 13.37 -7.00
CA PHE A 248 -9.54 12.43 -8.12
C PHE A 248 -8.48 12.89 -9.11
N SER A 249 -8.60 14.10 -9.66
CA SER A 249 -7.64 14.69 -10.60
C SER A 249 -6.22 14.79 -10.03
N ARG A 250 -6.06 14.96 -8.72
CA ARG A 250 -4.77 15.01 -8.05
C ARG A 250 -4.20 13.60 -7.82
N ASP A 251 -5.04 12.65 -7.43
CA ASP A 251 -4.65 11.26 -7.20
C ASP A 251 -4.25 10.55 -8.50
N LEU A 252 -4.66 11.08 -9.66
CA LEU A 252 -4.15 10.65 -10.97
C LEU A 252 -2.71 11.09 -11.24
N LEU A 253 -2.16 12.06 -10.50
CA LEU A 253 -0.82 12.60 -10.76
C LEU A 253 0.28 11.83 -10.03
N TRP A 254 0.32 10.52 -10.23
CA TRP A 254 1.43 9.65 -9.81
C TRP A 254 2.46 9.44 -10.94
N GLN A 255 3.67 9.04 -10.58
CA GLN A 255 4.74 8.66 -11.51
C GLN A 255 5.58 7.55 -10.89
N ARG A 256 6.37 6.87 -11.71
CA ARG A 256 7.46 6.01 -11.21
C ARG A 256 8.39 6.79 -10.28
N GLN A 257 8.79 6.17 -9.17
CA GLN A 257 9.76 6.72 -8.23
C GLN A 257 11.15 6.75 -8.87
N ASP A 258 11.63 5.59 -9.33
CA ASP A 258 12.93 5.44 -9.99
C ASP A 258 12.83 5.85 -11.47
N GLN A 259 13.47 6.97 -11.82
CA GLN A 259 13.48 7.48 -13.19
C GLN A 259 14.34 6.65 -14.17
N SER A 260 15.00 5.59 -13.71
CA SER A 260 15.76 4.66 -14.56
C SER A 260 15.02 3.36 -14.89
N ARG A 261 13.86 3.09 -14.27
CA ARG A 261 13.11 1.83 -14.44
C ARG A 261 11.68 2.05 -14.93
N SER A 262 11.17 1.10 -15.72
CA SER A 262 9.75 1.04 -16.10
C SER A 262 8.89 0.50 -14.95
N LEU A 263 7.61 0.87 -14.96
CA LEU A 263 6.56 0.16 -14.27
C LEU A 263 6.07 -1.00 -15.16
N GLU A 264 5.80 -2.15 -14.56
CA GLU A 264 5.39 -3.35 -15.31
C GLU A 264 3.89 -3.58 -15.17
N ARG A 265 3.12 -3.62 -16.27
CA ARG A 265 1.67 -3.86 -16.19
C ARG A 265 1.40 -5.26 -15.63
N ILE A 266 0.58 -5.35 -14.58
CA ILE A 266 0.17 -6.62 -13.98
C ILE A 266 -0.91 -7.26 -14.85
N SER A 267 -0.69 -8.52 -15.24
CA SER A 267 -1.69 -9.32 -15.93
C SER A 267 -2.71 -9.86 -14.93
N TYR A 268 -3.86 -9.20 -14.83
CA TYR A 268 -4.99 -9.73 -14.08
C TYR A 268 -5.75 -10.73 -14.95
N ASP A 269 -6.02 -11.93 -14.43
CA ASP A 269 -6.89 -12.89 -15.12
C ASP A 269 -8.28 -12.29 -15.35
N ASN A 270 -8.97 -12.73 -16.42
CA ASN A 270 -10.22 -12.27 -17.06
C ASN A 270 -11.44 -11.82 -16.20
N LEU A 271 -11.31 -11.68 -14.88
CA LEU A 271 -12.35 -11.30 -13.94
C LEU A 271 -12.03 -9.99 -13.19
N SER A 272 -10.94 -9.27 -13.51
CA SER A 272 -10.50 -8.08 -12.76
C SER A 272 -9.63 -7.10 -13.55
N THR A 273 -10.19 -6.27 -14.43
CA THR A 273 -9.41 -5.18 -15.05
C THR A 273 -9.18 -4.06 -14.03
N VAL A 274 -8.03 -4.07 -13.34
CA VAL A 274 -7.58 -2.88 -12.63
C VAL A 274 -7.33 -1.78 -13.67
N PRO A 275 -7.98 -0.62 -13.54
CA PRO A 275 -7.90 0.41 -14.57
C PRO A 275 -6.49 0.95 -14.76
N SER A 276 -6.10 1.29 -15.99
CA SER A 276 -4.73 1.76 -16.29
C SER A 276 -4.40 3.09 -15.61
N TRP A 277 -5.42 3.89 -15.30
CA TRP A 277 -5.23 5.13 -14.57
C TRP A 277 -4.86 4.93 -13.09
N SER A 278 -5.08 3.73 -12.55
CA SER A 278 -4.66 3.35 -11.21
C SER A 278 -3.22 2.84 -11.22
N TRP A 279 -2.40 3.33 -10.28
CA TRP A 279 -1.06 2.78 -10.05
C TRP A 279 -1.10 1.31 -9.61
N MET A 280 -2.24 0.83 -9.10
CA MET A 280 -2.40 -0.58 -8.74
C MET A 280 -2.35 -1.50 -9.95
N ALA A 281 -2.56 -1.00 -11.17
CA ALA A 281 -2.46 -1.80 -12.39
C ALA A 281 -1.02 -2.22 -12.74
N PHE A 282 -0.03 -1.64 -12.07
CA PHE A 282 1.38 -1.84 -12.37
C PHE A 282 2.14 -2.36 -11.16
N HIS A 283 3.23 -3.08 -11.41
CA HIS A 283 4.28 -3.41 -10.47
C HIS A 283 5.38 -2.35 -10.53
N GLY A 284 5.91 -1.96 -9.37
CA GLY A 284 6.90 -0.90 -9.21
C GLY A 284 6.48 0.16 -8.19
N GLU A 285 7.48 0.90 -7.69
CA GLU A 285 7.29 1.98 -6.73
C GLU A 285 6.86 3.27 -7.43
N ILE A 286 5.83 3.90 -6.87
CA ILE A 286 5.31 5.18 -7.34
C ILE A 286 5.61 6.31 -6.34
N ARG A 287 5.56 7.53 -6.86
CA ARG A 287 5.48 8.77 -6.09
C ARG A 287 4.43 9.69 -6.70
N TYR A 288 3.80 10.53 -5.90
CA TYR A 288 2.93 11.58 -6.40
C TYR A 288 3.73 12.81 -6.84
N LEU A 289 3.18 13.53 -7.82
CA LEU A 289 3.69 14.84 -8.20
C LEU A 289 3.50 15.83 -7.06
N ASN A 290 4.52 16.68 -6.86
CA ASN A 290 4.42 17.77 -5.90
C ASN A 290 3.59 18.92 -6.49
N VAL A 291 2.28 18.77 -6.44
CA VAL A 291 1.33 19.80 -6.88
C VAL A 291 1.01 20.73 -5.71
N PRO A 292 1.17 22.07 -5.84
CA PRO A 292 0.81 23.01 -4.79
C PRO A 292 -0.62 22.80 -4.28
N LEU A 293 -0.84 22.87 -2.97
CA LEU A 293 -2.17 22.71 -2.36
C LEU A 293 -3.13 23.87 -2.70
N GLY A 294 -2.58 25.03 -3.03
CA GLY A 294 -3.31 26.20 -3.52
C GLY A 294 -2.63 26.78 -4.75
N ASN A 295 -3.27 27.76 -5.38
CA ASN A 295 -2.85 28.34 -6.66
C ASN A 295 -2.94 27.37 -7.85
N VAL A 296 -3.84 26.39 -7.78
CA VAL A 296 -4.09 25.42 -8.85
C VAL A 296 -5.60 25.39 -9.13
N ILE A 297 -5.97 25.47 -10.40
CA ILE A 297 -7.35 25.29 -10.88
C ILE A 297 -7.42 23.89 -11.50
N TRP A 298 -8.31 23.07 -10.96
CA TRP A 298 -8.57 21.72 -11.46
C TRP A 298 -9.53 21.77 -12.64
N GLU A 299 -9.33 20.89 -13.62
CA GLU A 299 -10.25 20.71 -14.74
C GLU A 299 -11.53 20.00 -14.25
N ASP A 300 -12.66 20.69 -14.33
CA ASP A 300 -13.98 20.24 -13.83
C ASP A 300 -14.62 19.16 -14.71
N ARG A 301 -14.23 19.09 -15.98
CA ARG A 301 -14.67 18.07 -16.93
C ARG A 301 -13.96 16.72 -16.79
N VAL A 302 -13.03 16.58 -15.84
CA VAL A 302 -12.46 15.28 -15.46
C VAL A 302 -13.43 14.59 -14.51
N VAL A 303 -14.32 13.78 -15.07
CA VAL A 303 -15.43 13.16 -14.34
C VAL A 303 -14.96 11.87 -13.67
N SER A 304 -14.99 11.85 -12.34
CA SER A 304 -14.59 10.70 -11.53
C SER A 304 -15.53 9.50 -11.73
N PRO A 305 -15.01 8.26 -11.79
CA PRO A 305 -15.83 7.06 -11.96
C PRO A 305 -16.70 6.76 -10.71
N PHE A 306 -16.49 7.47 -9.59
CA PHE A 306 -17.20 7.24 -8.33
C PHE A 306 -18.39 8.17 -8.10
N GLU A 307 -18.64 9.14 -9.00
CA GLU A 307 -19.66 10.18 -8.82
C GLU A 307 -21.11 9.63 -8.87
N SER A 308 -21.32 8.53 -9.58
CA SER A 308 -22.63 7.89 -9.81
C SER A 308 -22.83 6.57 -9.07
N SER A 309 -21.83 6.11 -8.30
CA SER A 309 -21.80 4.77 -7.71
C SER A 309 -22.13 4.78 -6.22
N ASN A 310 -23.33 4.31 -5.86
CA ASN A 310 -23.66 3.95 -4.46
C ASN A 310 -22.74 2.86 -3.88
N GLN A 311 -22.03 2.09 -4.73
CA GLN A 311 -21.12 1.03 -4.31
C GLN A 311 -19.76 1.58 -3.81
N ALA A 312 -19.31 2.72 -4.32
CA ALA A 312 -18.03 3.34 -3.99
C ALA A 312 -17.95 3.82 -2.52
N ALA A 313 -19.09 3.97 -1.84
CA ALA A 313 -19.15 4.27 -0.40
C ALA A 313 -18.75 3.10 0.51
N SER A 314 -18.77 1.86 0.00
CA SER A 314 -18.48 0.65 0.79
C SER A 314 -17.00 0.21 0.72
N GLY A 315 -16.24 0.78 -0.23
CA GLY A 315 -14.91 0.32 -0.67
C GLY A 315 -14.83 -1.19 -0.92
N VAL A 316 -15.98 -1.82 -1.22
CA VAL A 316 -16.06 -3.15 -1.80
C VAL A 316 -16.09 -2.95 -3.31
N PHE A 317 -15.00 -3.32 -3.97
CA PHE A 317 -14.85 -3.20 -5.41
C PHE A 317 -15.82 -4.13 -6.12
N ASP A 318 -16.71 -3.55 -6.92
CA ASP A 318 -17.33 -4.31 -8.00
C ASP A 318 -16.29 -4.47 -9.10
N ILE A 319 -15.69 -5.65 -9.10
CA ILE A 319 -14.64 -6.06 -10.03
C ILE A 319 -15.26 -6.46 -11.40
N GLN A 320 -16.59 -6.48 -11.52
CA GLN A 320 -17.29 -6.96 -12.72
C GLN A 320 -17.51 -5.88 -13.77
N HIS A 321 -17.39 -4.59 -13.42
CA HIS A 321 -17.58 -3.49 -14.36
C HIS A 321 -16.28 -2.69 -14.55
N PRO A 322 -15.90 -2.35 -15.79
CA PRO A 322 -14.75 -1.51 -16.06
C PRO A 322 -14.98 -0.10 -15.49
N HIS A 323 -14.08 0.35 -14.62
CA HIS A 323 -14.13 1.69 -14.03
C HIS A 323 -13.38 2.66 -14.96
N GLU A 324 -14.10 3.17 -15.96
CA GLU A 324 -13.60 4.20 -16.87
C GLU A 324 -13.94 5.59 -16.34
N PHE A 325 -13.05 6.55 -16.55
CA PHE A 325 -13.36 7.96 -16.32
C PHE A 325 -13.37 8.74 -17.63
N VAL A 326 -14.08 9.86 -17.65
CA VAL A 326 -14.29 10.65 -18.86
C VAL A 326 -13.62 12.00 -18.69
N ALA A 327 -12.89 12.44 -19.72
CA ALA A 327 -12.21 13.73 -19.70
C ALA A 327 -11.98 14.33 -21.10
N PRO A 328 -11.76 15.66 -21.20
CA PRO A 328 -11.32 16.29 -22.44
C PRO A 328 -9.92 15.86 -22.85
N ILE A 329 -9.77 15.44 -24.11
CA ILE A 329 -8.52 15.01 -24.69
C ILE A 329 -7.87 16.18 -25.42
N SER A 330 -6.62 16.45 -25.07
CA SER A 330 -5.76 17.44 -25.71
C SER A 330 -4.63 16.75 -26.47
N THR A 331 -4.18 17.38 -27.54
CA THR A 331 -3.06 16.86 -28.35
C THR A 331 -1.82 17.72 -28.08
N LEU A 332 -0.68 17.08 -27.81
CA LEU A 332 0.57 17.81 -27.58
C LEU A 332 1.21 18.24 -28.90
N ASN A 333 1.78 19.44 -28.89
CA ASN A 333 2.67 19.93 -29.92
C ASN A 333 4.08 19.34 -29.71
N THR A 334 4.43 18.31 -30.49
CA THR A 334 5.71 17.60 -30.41
C THR A 334 6.80 18.18 -31.32
N GLU A 335 6.50 19.16 -32.17
CA GLU A 335 7.45 19.72 -33.15
C GLU A 335 8.46 20.72 -32.55
N ARG A 336 8.30 21.12 -31.28
CA ARG A 336 9.16 22.12 -30.60
C ARG A 336 10.27 21.53 -29.70
N ASN A 337 10.76 20.33 -30.00
CA ASN A 337 11.76 19.61 -29.18
C ASN A 337 13.20 20.19 -29.22
N SER A 338 13.47 21.34 -29.86
CA SER A 338 14.84 21.82 -30.10
C SER A 338 15.31 23.00 -29.22
N SER A 339 14.53 23.44 -28.23
CA SER A 339 14.96 24.54 -27.35
C SER A 339 14.61 24.25 -25.89
N LEU A 340 15.32 23.28 -25.30
CA LEU A 340 15.51 23.21 -23.85
C LEU A 340 16.31 24.44 -23.41
N THR A 341 15.67 25.62 -23.37
CA THR A 341 16.18 26.71 -22.55
C THR A 341 15.92 26.36 -21.09
N THR A 342 16.85 26.70 -20.22
CA THR A 342 16.76 26.53 -18.76
C THR A 342 15.54 27.22 -18.11
N GLU A 343 14.74 27.96 -18.89
CA GLU A 343 13.58 28.73 -18.45
C GLU A 343 12.25 27.99 -18.59
N ARG A 344 12.18 26.83 -19.29
CA ARG A 344 10.92 26.10 -19.53
C ARG A 344 11.02 24.62 -19.13
N PRO A 345 10.70 24.25 -17.87
CA PRO A 345 10.75 22.86 -17.45
C PRO A 345 9.54 22.10 -18.00
N ARG A 346 9.62 21.63 -19.25
CA ARG A 346 8.74 20.57 -19.75
C ARG A 346 9.24 19.24 -19.19
N LEU A 347 8.37 18.52 -18.50
CA LEU A 347 8.68 17.19 -17.97
C LEU A 347 7.68 16.20 -18.53
N LEU A 348 8.17 15.16 -19.20
CA LEU A 348 7.37 14.04 -19.68
C LEU A 348 7.93 12.78 -19.03
N ILE A 349 7.14 12.14 -18.18
CA ILE A 349 7.53 10.90 -17.51
C ILE A 349 6.58 9.81 -17.96
N GLN A 350 7.11 8.90 -18.77
CA GLN A 350 6.40 7.69 -19.17
C GLN A 350 6.42 6.66 -18.05
N ASP A 351 5.34 5.87 -17.96
CA ASP A 351 5.26 4.74 -17.05
C ASP A 351 6.15 3.58 -17.51
N ASP A 352 6.25 3.35 -18.83
CA ASP A 352 7.16 2.36 -19.45
C ASP A 352 8.12 3.03 -20.43
N LEU A 353 9.43 2.93 -20.15
CA LEU A 353 10.52 3.46 -20.97
C LEU A 353 10.73 2.69 -22.28
N ASN A 354 10.22 1.46 -22.39
CA ASN A 354 10.38 0.64 -23.60
C ASN A 354 9.31 0.95 -24.65
N VAL A 355 8.26 1.68 -24.28
CA VAL A 355 7.18 2.07 -25.19
C VAL A 355 7.54 3.39 -25.85
N LEU A 356 7.74 3.37 -27.17
CA LEU A 356 7.93 4.59 -27.93
C LEU A 356 6.63 5.40 -27.97
N LEU A 357 6.72 6.68 -27.60
CA LEU A 357 5.65 7.65 -27.75
C LEU A 357 5.41 7.91 -29.24
N GLN A 358 4.32 7.38 -29.79
CA GLN A 358 3.91 7.66 -31.16
C GLN A 358 3.16 8.99 -31.22
N ALA A 359 3.62 9.89 -32.08
CA ALA A 359 2.93 11.15 -32.34
C ALA A 359 1.69 10.92 -33.23
N PRO A 360 0.62 11.73 -33.06
CA PRO A 360 0.51 12.84 -32.12
C PRO A 360 0.19 12.36 -30.69
N LEU A 361 0.92 12.90 -29.70
CA LEU A 361 0.72 12.51 -28.31
C LEU A 361 -0.59 13.09 -27.76
N LYS A 362 -1.33 12.28 -27.03
CA LYS A 362 -2.59 12.66 -26.39
C LYS A 362 -2.39 12.78 -24.88
N CYS A 363 -3.11 13.71 -24.27
CA CYS A 363 -3.12 13.89 -22.82
C CYS A 363 -4.48 14.38 -22.33
N VAL A 364 -4.69 14.23 -21.03
CA VAL A 364 -5.74 14.95 -20.30
C VAL A 364 -5.06 15.99 -19.43
N VAL A 365 -5.42 17.25 -19.63
CA VAL A 365 -5.04 18.33 -18.70
C VAL A 365 -5.92 18.19 -17.47
N VAL A 366 -5.30 17.93 -16.32
CA VAL A 366 -6.04 17.75 -15.05
C VAL A 366 -6.02 19.00 -14.20
N ALA A 367 -5.01 19.86 -14.35
CA ALA A 367 -4.91 21.09 -13.58
C ALA A 367 -4.00 22.14 -14.23
N ARG A 368 -4.24 23.41 -13.91
CA ARG A 368 -3.41 24.56 -14.30
C ARG A 368 -2.96 25.34 -13.07
N ASN A 369 -1.67 25.67 -13.02
CA ASN A 369 -1.13 26.58 -12.01
C ASN A 369 -1.59 28.01 -12.34
N THR A 370 -1.96 28.78 -11.33
CA THR A 370 -2.47 30.16 -11.46
C THR A 370 -1.39 31.23 -11.35
N LYS A 371 -0.19 30.85 -10.87
CA LYS A 371 0.94 31.76 -10.67
C LYS A 371 2.09 31.48 -11.64
N GLU A 372 2.21 30.23 -12.06
CA GLU A 372 3.26 29.77 -12.97
C GLU A 372 2.61 29.21 -14.23
N PRO A 373 3.29 29.21 -15.39
CA PRO A 373 2.72 28.71 -16.65
C PRO A 373 2.54 27.18 -16.70
N GLN A 374 2.70 26.50 -15.56
CA GLN A 374 2.68 25.04 -15.46
C GLN A 374 1.26 24.48 -15.57
N ILE A 375 1.15 23.45 -16.40
CA ILE A 375 -0.02 22.61 -16.58
C ILE A 375 0.35 21.20 -16.15
N TYR A 376 -0.52 20.57 -15.39
CA TYR A 376 -0.38 19.18 -14.97
C TYR A 376 -1.28 18.32 -15.85
N ALA A 377 -0.71 17.29 -16.46
CA ALA A 377 -1.43 16.43 -17.38
C ALA A 377 -1.05 14.96 -17.20
N ILE A 378 -1.96 14.06 -17.55
CA ILE A 378 -1.67 12.63 -17.71
C ILE A 378 -1.48 12.32 -19.20
N LEU A 379 -0.48 11.51 -19.52
CA LEU A 379 -0.20 11.07 -20.88
C LEU A 379 -1.05 9.85 -21.21
N LEU A 380 -1.50 9.78 -22.46
CA LEU A 380 -2.42 8.76 -22.93
C LEU A 380 -1.85 7.98 -24.11
N LYS A 381 -2.25 6.72 -24.20
CA LYS A 381 -2.06 5.85 -25.36
C LYS A 381 -3.44 5.40 -25.86
N PRO A 382 -3.77 5.57 -27.15
CA PRO A 382 -5.03 5.09 -27.69
C PRO A 382 -5.07 3.55 -27.68
N VAL A 383 -6.23 2.99 -27.38
CA VAL A 383 -6.47 1.54 -27.36
C VAL A 383 -7.46 1.10 -28.41
N LYS A 384 -8.65 1.71 -28.42
CA LYS A 384 -9.74 1.38 -29.34
C LYS A 384 -10.66 2.57 -29.54
N GLU A 385 -11.45 2.55 -30.61
CA GLU A 385 -12.51 3.52 -30.87
C GLU A 385 -13.81 2.75 -31.06
N GLU A 386 -14.84 3.08 -30.28
CA GLU A 386 -16.19 2.49 -30.35
C GLU A 386 -17.21 3.62 -30.36
N ASP A 387 -18.17 3.58 -31.30
CA ASP A 387 -19.25 4.57 -31.44
C ASP A 387 -18.78 6.03 -31.51
N GLY A 388 -17.60 6.28 -32.10
CA GLY A 388 -16.99 7.61 -32.23
C GLY A 388 -16.38 8.15 -30.93
N VAL A 389 -16.27 7.31 -29.89
CA VAL A 389 -15.59 7.63 -28.63
C VAL A 389 -14.29 6.84 -28.56
N GLU A 390 -13.16 7.55 -28.53
CA GLU A 390 -11.85 6.95 -28.34
C GLU A 390 -11.66 6.55 -26.86
N THR A 391 -11.13 5.34 -26.67
CA THR A 391 -10.72 4.79 -25.38
C THR A 391 -9.20 4.81 -25.29
N PHE A 392 -8.70 5.28 -24.15
CA PHE A 392 -7.29 5.46 -23.89
C PHE A 392 -6.85 4.71 -22.64
N GLU A 393 -5.58 4.31 -22.62
CA GLU A 393 -4.87 3.94 -21.41
C GLU A 393 -3.92 5.04 -20.98
N ARG A 394 -3.69 5.15 -19.68
CA ARG A 394 -2.63 5.97 -19.10
C ARG A 394 -1.27 5.42 -19.55
N SER A 395 -0.38 6.32 -19.96
CA SER A 395 1.00 6.01 -20.34
C SER A 395 2.06 6.83 -19.61
N GLY A 396 1.64 7.73 -18.71
CA GLY A 396 2.55 8.55 -17.91
C GLY A 396 1.92 9.82 -17.36
N VAL A 397 2.77 10.74 -16.94
CA VAL A 397 2.40 12.06 -16.43
C VAL A 397 3.31 13.14 -17.01
N ALA A 398 2.83 14.38 -17.03
CA ALA A 398 3.54 15.50 -17.61
C ALA A 398 3.37 16.82 -16.85
N TYR A 399 4.43 17.63 -16.90
CA TYR A 399 4.38 19.07 -16.72
C TYR A 399 4.53 19.73 -18.08
N LEU A 400 3.54 20.54 -18.44
CA LEU A 400 3.42 21.21 -19.73
C LEU A 400 3.23 22.72 -19.52
N THR A 401 3.26 23.46 -20.61
CA THR A 401 2.79 24.84 -20.72
C THR A 401 1.71 24.94 -21.78
N GLU A 402 0.96 26.06 -21.86
CA GLU A 402 -0.06 26.23 -22.91
C GLU A 402 0.54 26.13 -24.33
N ASP A 403 1.80 26.52 -24.51
CA ASP A 403 2.53 26.40 -25.78
C ASP A 403 2.76 24.94 -26.22
N ASP A 404 2.71 23.98 -25.28
CA ASP A 404 2.89 22.56 -25.54
C ASP A 404 1.59 21.88 -26.02
N LEU A 405 0.46 22.58 -25.98
CA LEU A 405 -0.84 22.07 -26.44
C LEU A 405 -1.14 22.59 -27.84
N LEU A 406 -1.63 21.72 -28.72
CA LEU A 406 -2.15 22.15 -30.01
C LEU A 406 -3.46 22.91 -29.80
N VAL A 407 -3.59 24.06 -30.48
CA VAL A 407 -4.83 24.83 -30.52
C VAL A 407 -5.84 24.06 -31.38
N ASN A 408 -6.88 23.51 -30.75
CA ASN A 408 -7.98 22.88 -31.47
C ASN A 408 -8.77 23.96 -32.20
N ASN A 409 -8.54 24.11 -33.51
CA ASN A 409 -9.23 25.06 -34.39
C ASN A 409 -10.64 24.60 -34.82
N SER A 410 -11.19 23.55 -34.21
CA SER A 410 -12.56 23.10 -34.47
C SER A 410 -13.52 23.84 -33.53
N GLU A 411 -14.61 24.39 -34.07
CA GLU A 411 -15.67 25.13 -33.36
C GLU A 411 -16.38 24.34 -32.22
N GLY A 412 -15.98 23.08 -31.96
CA GLY A 412 -16.61 22.16 -31.00
C GLY A 412 -15.87 21.91 -29.68
N GLY A 413 -14.73 22.57 -29.41
CA GLY A 413 -13.94 22.31 -28.19
C GLY A 413 -13.19 20.96 -28.18
N PRO A 414 -12.46 20.63 -27.11
CA PRO A 414 -11.72 19.38 -27.01
C PRO A 414 -12.64 18.15 -27.02
N GLN A 415 -12.29 17.13 -27.81
CA GLN A 415 -13.00 15.86 -27.88
C GLN A 415 -12.99 15.17 -26.52
N ILE A 416 -14.13 14.63 -26.11
CA ILE A 416 -14.26 13.85 -24.87
C ILE A 416 -13.85 12.41 -25.14
N GLY A 417 -12.96 11.86 -24.31
CA GLY A 417 -12.49 10.47 -24.40
C GLY A 417 -12.76 9.69 -23.11
N ARG A 418 -12.70 8.36 -23.20
CA ARG A 418 -12.79 7.43 -22.06
C ARG A 418 -11.40 6.93 -21.70
N ILE A 419 -11.06 6.89 -20.42
CA ILE A 419 -9.78 6.40 -19.94
C ILE A 419 -10.05 5.17 -19.07
N CYS A 420 -9.55 4.03 -19.50
CA CYS A 420 -9.75 2.73 -18.86
C CYS A 420 -8.61 2.31 -17.95
#